data_AF-A0A3L7RTM1-F1
#
_entry.id   AF-A0A3L7RTM1-F1
#
_cell.length_a   1.000
_cell.length_b   1.000
_cell.length_c   1.000
_cell.angle_alpha   90.00
_cell.angle_beta   90.00
_cell.angle_gamma   90.00
#
_symmetry.space_group_name_H-M   'P 1'
#
loop_
_entity.id
_entity.type
_entity.pdbx_description
1 polymer ?
#
loop_
_entity_poly.entity_id
_entity_poly.type
_entity_poly.pdbx_seq_one_letter_code
_entity_poly.pdbx_strand_id
1 'polypeptide(L)'
;MSAPRDGSRAEKSDRVPKERRVGSHGGGADMLERVFVRPVLVLLAAVLALGAGRVSAASHRTANFVIEAPTDGQARKIGDAAEQYRHNLAVEWLGKPLPRWSRPCPIKAQVAPQLGAGGATSFVFDAGEVFGWTMTIQGSEERILDSVLPHEITHTIFASHFRRPLPRWADEGACTTVEHPVERARQHRLLIEHLTTGRG
;
A
#
# COMPACT_ATOMS: atom_id res chain seq x y z
N MET A 1 -24.54 -30.18 -37.58
CA MET A 1 -25.53 -29.47 -38.42
C MET A 1 -24.93 -28.10 -38.70
N SER A 2 -24.21 -27.93 -39.81
CA SER A 2 -24.75 -27.61 -41.14
C SER A 2 -24.99 -26.10 -41.30
N ALA A 3 -24.07 -25.44 -41.99
CA ALA A 3 -24.38 -24.18 -42.67
C ALA A 3 -25.39 -24.45 -43.82
N PRO A 4 -26.05 -23.40 -44.31
CA PRO A 4 -25.66 -22.96 -45.66
C PRO A 4 -25.60 -21.44 -45.83
N ARG A 5 -25.01 -21.02 -46.95
CA ARG A 5 -25.08 -19.66 -47.52
C ARG A 5 -26.20 -19.61 -48.57
N ASP A 6 -26.82 -18.45 -48.71
CA ASP A 6 -27.44 -17.97 -49.96
C ASP A 6 -27.59 -16.43 -49.85
N GLY A 7 -27.50 -15.59 -50.89
CA GLY A 7 -27.11 -15.83 -52.28
C GLY A 7 -28.06 -15.15 -53.29
N SER A 8 -27.59 -14.09 -53.95
CA SER A 8 -28.21 -13.52 -55.18
C SER A 8 -29.59 -12.81 -54.98
N ARG A 9 -30.10 -11.89 -55.84
CA ARG A 9 -29.55 -11.11 -56.98
C ARG A 9 -30.64 -10.17 -57.57
N ALA A 10 -30.24 -8.96 -58.02
CA ALA A 10 -30.96 -8.05 -58.94
C ALA A 10 -32.34 -7.49 -58.46
N GLU A 11 -32.97 -6.46 -59.05
CA GLU A 11 -32.78 -5.84 -60.38
C GLU A 11 -33.09 -4.31 -60.44
N LYS A 12 -32.77 -3.69 -61.59
CA LYS A 12 -32.80 -2.28 -62.01
C LYS A 12 -34.14 -1.52 -61.82
N SER A 13 -34.05 -0.18 -61.83
CA SER A 13 -34.75 0.63 -62.86
C SER A 13 -34.20 2.06 -62.98
N ASP A 14 -34.13 2.53 -64.22
CA ASP A 14 -33.54 3.78 -64.71
C ASP A 14 -34.24 5.08 -64.25
N ARG A 15 -33.50 6.20 -64.25
CA ARG A 15 -33.63 7.27 -65.27
C ARG A 15 -32.68 8.45 -65.04
N VAL A 16 -32.13 8.97 -66.13
CA VAL A 16 -31.37 10.24 -66.22
C VAL A 16 -32.08 11.15 -67.22
N PRO A 17 -32.05 12.47 -67.02
CA PRO A 17 -31.76 13.38 -68.11
C PRO A 17 -30.59 14.33 -67.82
N LYS A 18 -29.85 14.69 -68.86
CA LYS A 18 -28.75 15.67 -68.86
C LYS A 18 -29.25 17.09 -69.13
N GLU A 19 -28.45 18.08 -68.71
CA GLU A 19 -28.01 19.33 -69.38
C GLU A 19 -27.80 20.45 -68.33
N ARG A 20 -26.91 21.45 -68.46
CA ARG A 20 -26.03 21.91 -69.56
C ARG A 20 -24.73 22.58 -68.99
N ARG A 21 -23.72 22.82 -69.82
CA ARG A 21 -22.39 23.42 -69.46
C ARG A 21 -22.42 24.92 -69.09
N VAL A 22 -21.59 25.33 -68.12
CA VAL A 22 -20.57 26.44 -68.14
C VAL A 22 -19.48 26.11 -67.06
N GLY A 23 -18.18 26.46 -67.13
CA GLY A 23 -17.41 26.86 -68.31
C GLY A 23 -16.22 27.85 -68.17
N SER A 24 -15.39 27.89 -67.10
CA SER A 24 -14.19 28.78 -67.06
C SER A 24 -12.98 28.25 -66.24
N HIS A 25 -11.80 28.83 -66.49
CA HIS A 25 -10.46 28.48 -65.98
C HIS A 25 -10.05 29.21 -64.69
N GLY A 26 -8.93 28.76 -64.10
CA GLY A 26 -8.19 29.37 -62.98
C GLY A 26 -8.15 28.40 -61.80
N GLY A 27 -7.02 28.02 -61.21
CA GLY A 27 -5.71 28.67 -61.13
C GLY A 27 -5.23 28.39 -59.70
N GLY A 28 -4.01 27.89 -59.51
CA GLY A 28 -3.62 27.23 -58.25
C GLY A 28 -3.65 28.13 -57.02
N ALA A 29 -4.04 27.56 -55.88
CA ALA A 29 -3.81 28.08 -54.54
C ALA A 29 -3.52 26.90 -53.60
N ASP A 30 -2.26 26.49 -53.57
CA ASP A 30 -1.78 25.45 -52.66
C ASP A 30 -1.82 25.90 -51.19
N MET A 31 -2.01 24.91 -50.30
CA MET A 31 -1.36 24.85 -48.98
C MET A 31 -1.58 26.01 -47.98
N LEU A 32 -2.73 26.05 -47.29
CA LEU A 32 -2.91 26.92 -46.10
C LEU A 32 -3.75 26.39 -44.91
N GLU A 33 -4.03 25.07 -44.81
CA GLU A 33 -5.08 24.56 -43.88
C GLU A 33 -4.68 23.39 -42.93
N ARG A 34 -3.40 22.99 -42.81
CA ARG A 34 -3.05 21.72 -42.08
C ARG A 34 -1.82 21.70 -41.14
N VAL A 35 -1.27 22.84 -40.71
CA VAL A 35 0.04 22.85 -40.01
C VAL A 35 0.08 23.56 -38.63
N PHE A 36 -1.05 23.76 -37.92
CA PHE A 36 -1.02 24.48 -36.63
C PHE A 36 -1.77 23.89 -35.41
N VAL A 37 -2.23 22.63 -35.45
CA VAL A 37 -2.89 21.99 -34.28
C VAL A 37 -2.03 20.92 -33.58
N ARG A 38 -0.96 20.43 -34.23
CA ARG A 38 -0.15 19.31 -33.71
C ARG A 38 1.04 19.61 -32.78
N PRO A 39 1.69 20.80 -32.74
CA PRO A 39 2.89 20.97 -31.90
C PRO A 39 2.56 21.23 -30.42
N VAL A 40 1.44 21.88 -30.11
CA VAL A 40 1.09 22.31 -28.75
C VAL A 40 0.74 21.12 -27.84
N LEU A 41 0.00 20.13 -28.36
CA LEU A 41 -0.40 18.93 -27.61
C LEU A 41 0.80 18.01 -27.27
N VAL A 42 1.83 17.98 -28.13
CA VAL A 42 3.02 17.15 -27.90
C VAL A 42 3.91 17.75 -26.82
N LEU A 43 4.07 19.08 -26.77
CA LEU A 43 4.80 19.73 -25.68
C LEU A 43 4.12 19.54 -24.31
N LEU A 44 2.78 19.61 -24.25
CA LEU A 44 2.05 19.47 -22.99
C LEU A 44 2.22 18.07 -22.37
N ALA A 45 2.24 17.03 -23.21
CA ALA A 45 2.49 15.65 -22.78
C ALA A 45 3.95 15.44 -22.31
N ALA A 46 4.92 16.10 -22.95
CA ALA A 46 6.33 16.02 -22.55
C ALA A 46 6.60 16.69 -21.20
N VAL A 47 5.96 17.85 -20.92
CA VAL A 47 6.11 18.55 -19.63
C VAL A 47 5.48 17.75 -18.47
N LEU A 48 4.36 17.06 -18.70
CA LEU A 48 3.75 16.19 -17.69
C LEU A 48 4.59 14.94 -17.37
N ALA A 49 5.42 14.46 -18.30
CA ALA A 49 6.28 13.28 -18.09
C ALA A 49 7.52 13.56 -17.23
N LEU A 50 7.99 14.81 -17.13
CA LEU A 50 9.19 15.18 -16.35
C LEU A 50 8.91 15.38 -14.85
N GLY A 51 7.64 15.50 -14.42
CA GLY A 51 7.27 15.76 -13.03
C GLY A 51 7.23 14.54 -12.10
N ALA A 52 7.17 13.33 -12.66
CA ALA A 52 7.05 12.08 -11.90
C ALA A 52 8.42 11.59 -11.36
N GLY A 53 9.05 12.39 -10.51
CA GLY A 53 10.22 11.96 -9.75
C GLY A 53 9.88 10.70 -8.96
N ARG A 54 10.58 9.59 -9.22
CA ARG A 54 10.41 8.35 -8.44
C ARG A 54 10.90 8.60 -7.02
N VAL A 55 9.96 8.87 -6.11
CA VAL A 55 10.22 8.82 -4.66
C VAL A 55 10.49 7.37 -4.31
N SER A 56 11.75 6.95 -4.40
CA SER A 56 12.19 5.69 -3.83
C SER A 56 12.04 5.82 -2.33
N ALA A 57 11.30 4.90 -1.71
CA ALA A 57 11.33 4.77 -0.27
C ALA A 57 12.78 4.49 0.18
N ALA A 58 13.17 5.12 1.28
CA ALA A 58 14.43 4.86 1.96
C ALA A 58 14.41 3.48 2.60
N SER A 59 15.57 2.81 2.67
CA SER A 59 15.67 1.52 3.36
C SER A 59 16.78 1.47 4.39
N HIS A 60 16.47 0.90 5.55
CA HIS A 60 17.41 0.68 6.63
C HIS A 60 17.33 -0.77 7.13
N ARG A 61 18.47 -1.38 7.44
CA ARG A 61 18.55 -2.79 7.88
C ARG A 61 19.24 -2.87 9.24
N THR A 62 18.60 -3.57 10.16
CA THR A 62 19.11 -3.84 11.52
C THR A 62 19.44 -5.33 11.68
N ALA A 63 19.47 -5.85 12.92
CA ALA A 63 19.70 -7.26 13.18
C ALA A 63 18.48 -8.13 12.79
N ASN A 64 17.30 -7.69 13.21
CA ASN A 64 16.02 -8.38 13.15
C ASN A 64 15.01 -7.71 12.20
N PHE A 65 15.30 -6.52 11.64
CA PHE A 65 14.36 -5.78 10.79
C PHE A 65 14.97 -5.24 9.49
N VAL A 66 14.12 -5.03 8.49
CA VAL A 66 14.43 -4.29 7.26
C VAL A 66 13.29 -3.29 7.03
N ILE A 67 13.57 -2.01 7.20
CA ILE A 67 12.59 -0.95 7.18
C ILE A 67 12.57 -0.32 5.79
N GLU A 68 11.38 -0.09 5.25
CA GLU A 68 11.08 0.75 4.09
C GLU A 68 10.25 1.95 4.61
N ALA A 69 10.72 3.18 4.44
CA ALA A 69 10.04 4.39 4.95
C ALA A 69 10.23 5.58 3.99
N PRO A 70 9.49 6.70 4.15
CA PRO A 70 9.61 7.85 3.24
C PRO A 70 10.98 8.56 3.25
N THR A 71 11.74 8.46 4.34
CA THR A 71 13.07 9.08 4.49
C THR A 71 14.05 8.19 5.26
N ASP A 72 15.36 8.36 5.02
CA ASP A 72 16.42 7.63 5.74
C ASP A 72 16.36 7.86 7.26
N GLY A 73 16.01 9.07 7.68
CA GLY A 73 15.85 9.42 9.10
C GLY A 73 14.73 8.63 9.77
N GLN A 74 13.57 8.52 9.12
CA GLN A 74 12.46 7.68 9.59
C GLN A 74 12.83 6.20 9.58
N ALA A 75 13.48 5.71 8.52
CA ALA A 75 13.88 4.31 8.40
C ALA A 75 14.85 3.88 9.54
N ARG A 76 15.77 4.77 9.91
CA ARG A 76 16.68 4.57 11.05
C ARG A 76 15.95 4.60 12.39
N LYS A 77 15.21 5.68 12.70
CA LYS A 77 14.43 5.81 13.95
C LYS A 77 13.53 4.60 14.21
N ILE A 78 12.79 4.17 13.18
CA ILE A 78 11.88 3.02 13.28
C ILE A 78 12.66 1.72 13.50
N GLY A 79 13.82 1.54 12.84
CA GLY A 79 14.66 0.36 13.03
C GLY A 79 15.30 0.28 14.40
N ASP A 80 15.88 1.39 14.88
CA ASP A 80 16.49 1.48 16.21
C ASP A 80 15.42 1.24 17.30
N ALA A 81 14.23 1.84 17.16
CA ALA A 81 13.10 1.62 18.06
C ALA A 81 12.58 0.17 18.00
N ALA A 82 12.50 -0.45 16.81
CA ALA A 82 12.03 -1.83 16.66
C ALA A 82 12.96 -2.83 17.38
N GLU A 83 14.27 -2.66 17.31
CA GLU A 83 15.23 -3.46 18.09
C GLU A 83 15.11 -3.20 19.59
N GLN A 84 14.96 -1.93 20.01
CA GLN A 84 14.81 -1.57 21.41
C GLN A 84 13.54 -2.15 22.03
N TYR A 85 12.39 -2.05 21.35
CA TYR A 85 11.14 -2.67 21.79
C TYR A 85 11.25 -4.20 21.78
N ARG A 86 11.85 -4.79 20.73
CA ARG A 86 12.07 -6.24 20.65
C ARG A 86 12.89 -6.74 21.84
N HIS A 87 13.91 -5.99 22.27
CA HIS A 87 14.71 -6.34 23.43
C HIS A 87 13.90 -6.16 24.73
N ASN A 88 13.40 -4.95 24.99
CA ASN A 88 12.78 -4.59 26.26
C ASN A 88 11.53 -5.42 26.54
N LEU A 89 10.62 -5.51 25.57
CA LEU A 89 9.35 -6.23 25.74
C LEU A 89 9.57 -7.75 25.80
N ALA A 90 10.62 -8.29 25.17
CA ALA A 90 10.99 -9.70 25.37
C ALA A 90 11.52 -9.95 26.79
N VAL A 91 12.33 -9.04 27.35
CA VAL A 91 12.78 -9.13 28.74
C VAL A 91 11.60 -9.01 29.72
N GLU A 92 10.68 -8.08 29.47
CA GLU A 92 9.48 -7.87 30.30
C GLU A 92 8.54 -9.09 30.29
N TRP A 93 8.18 -9.60 29.11
CA TRP A 93 7.23 -10.72 28.99
C TRP A 93 7.84 -12.10 29.24
N LEU A 94 9.11 -12.32 28.89
CA LEU A 94 9.74 -13.64 28.85
C LEU A 94 10.91 -13.80 29.83
N GLY A 95 11.26 -12.74 30.57
CA GLY A 95 12.41 -12.70 31.49
C GLY A 95 13.78 -12.70 30.81
N LYS A 96 13.85 -12.66 29.47
CA LYS A 96 15.09 -12.72 28.68
C LYS A 96 14.90 -12.17 27.26
N PRO A 97 15.97 -11.63 26.63
CA PRO A 97 15.89 -11.25 25.23
C PRO A 97 15.68 -12.47 24.32
N LEU A 98 15.00 -12.25 23.20
CA LEU A 98 14.88 -13.26 22.15
C LEU A 98 16.19 -13.42 21.36
N PRO A 99 16.48 -14.62 20.83
CA PRO A 99 17.57 -14.78 19.86
C PRO A 99 17.28 -13.96 18.59
N ARG A 100 18.36 -13.69 17.84
CA ARG A 100 18.26 -13.08 16.51
C ARG A 100 17.52 -14.04 15.56
N TRP A 101 16.58 -13.52 14.78
CA TRP A 101 15.93 -14.33 13.74
C TRP A 101 16.89 -14.66 12.59
N SER A 102 16.69 -15.83 11.97
CA SER A 102 17.44 -16.26 10.77
C SER A 102 17.19 -15.35 9.56
N ARG A 103 16.00 -14.75 9.48
CA ARG A 103 15.62 -13.73 8.49
C ARG A 103 14.96 -12.56 9.21
N PRO A 104 15.39 -11.31 8.97
CA PRO A 104 14.77 -10.14 9.57
C PRO A 104 13.36 -9.89 9.00
N CYS A 105 12.48 -9.33 9.82
CA CYS A 105 11.14 -8.91 9.45
C CYS A 105 11.19 -7.64 8.57
N PRO A 106 10.62 -7.65 7.35
CA PRO A 106 10.40 -6.45 6.57
C PRO A 106 9.27 -5.61 7.21
N ILE A 107 9.56 -4.34 7.48
CA ILE A 107 8.62 -3.33 7.98
C ILE A 107 8.41 -2.31 6.86
N LYS A 108 7.17 -2.14 6.39
CA LYS A 108 6.81 -1.03 5.48
C LYS A 108 6.06 0.06 6.25
N ALA A 109 6.67 1.23 6.37
CA ALA A 109 6.15 2.36 7.12
C ALA A 109 5.58 3.45 6.21
N GLN A 110 4.30 3.80 6.43
CA GLN A 110 3.64 4.94 5.80
C GLN A 110 3.52 6.07 6.82
N VAL A 111 4.44 7.04 6.76
CA VAL A 111 4.55 8.11 7.75
C VAL A 111 3.93 9.40 7.22
N ALA A 112 2.81 9.84 7.79
CA ALA A 112 2.17 11.11 7.46
C ALA A 112 1.37 11.68 8.66
N PRO A 113 1.41 13.00 8.94
CA PRO A 113 0.81 13.57 10.16
C PRO A 113 -0.70 13.35 10.32
N GLN A 114 -1.44 13.22 9.22
CA GLN A 114 -2.90 13.08 9.21
C GLN A 114 -3.39 11.64 8.98
N LEU A 115 -2.46 10.67 8.93
CA LEU A 115 -2.80 9.28 8.70
C LEU A 115 -3.21 8.62 10.02
N GLY A 116 -4.33 7.88 10.02
CA GLY A 116 -4.77 7.14 11.19
C GLY A 116 -3.72 6.12 11.63
N ALA A 117 -3.37 6.12 12.91
CA ALA A 117 -2.41 5.18 13.47
C ALA A 117 -2.95 3.75 13.40
N GLY A 118 -2.12 2.83 12.94
CA GLY A 118 -2.45 1.40 12.88
C GLY A 118 -1.35 0.58 12.21
N GLY A 119 -1.38 -0.72 12.42
CA GLY A 119 -0.45 -1.66 11.81
C GLY A 119 -1.12 -2.99 11.46
N ALA A 120 -0.31 -3.87 10.91
CA ALA A 120 -0.60 -5.29 10.79
C ALA A 120 0.71 -6.07 10.67
N THR A 121 0.84 -7.13 11.45
CA THR A 121 1.93 -8.11 11.37
C THR A 121 1.36 -9.45 10.91
N SER A 122 2.10 -10.14 10.05
CA SER A 122 1.74 -11.48 9.56
C SER A 122 2.96 -12.40 9.56
N PHE A 123 2.70 -13.67 9.81
CA PHE A 123 3.66 -14.76 9.91
C PHE A 123 2.93 -16.09 9.74
N VAL A 124 3.69 -17.16 9.49
CA VAL A 124 3.20 -18.53 9.36
C VAL A 124 3.84 -19.39 10.45
N PHE A 125 3.05 -20.27 11.05
CA PHE A 125 3.54 -21.36 11.88
C PHE A 125 3.52 -22.67 11.08
N ASP A 126 4.64 -23.39 11.07
CA ASP A 126 4.72 -24.76 10.53
C ASP A 126 5.81 -25.54 11.28
N ALA A 127 5.61 -26.84 11.45
CA ALA A 127 6.50 -27.76 12.18
C ALA A 127 6.93 -27.30 13.59
N GLY A 128 6.14 -26.43 14.24
CA GLY A 128 6.49 -25.83 15.53
C GLY A 128 7.56 -24.73 15.45
N GLU A 129 7.76 -24.11 14.27
CA GLU A 129 8.58 -22.92 14.04
C GLU A 129 7.75 -21.77 13.43
N VAL A 130 8.31 -20.56 13.44
CA VAL A 130 7.66 -19.35 12.90
C VAL A 130 8.54 -18.65 11.86
N PHE A 131 7.94 -18.26 10.73
CA PHE A 131 8.62 -17.60 9.62
C PHE A 131 7.65 -16.78 8.77
N GLY A 132 8.13 -16.25 7.64
CA GLY A 132 7.30 -15.49 6.71
C GLY A 132 6.87 -14.12 7.24
N TRP A 133 7.63 -13.56 8.17
CA TRP A 133 7.37 -12.24 8.76
C TRP A 133 7.10 -11.18 7.67
N THR A 134 6.04 -10.41 7.86
CA THR A 134 5.79 -9.13 7.17
C THR A 134 5.07 -8.19 8.12
N MET A 135 5.48 -6.93 8.17
CA MET A 135 4.85 -5.90 9.01
C MET A 135 4.57 -4.64 8.17
N THR A 136 3.37 -4.09 8.30
CA THR A 136 3.00 -2.79 7.75
C THR A 136 2.57 -1.88 8.88
N ILE A 137 3.07 -0.65 8.92
CA ILE A 137 2.73 0.34 9.96
C ILE A 137 2.41 1.69 9.32
N GLN A 138 1.47 2.42 9.90
CA GLN A 138 1.04 3.73 9.41
C GLN A 138 0.66 4.70 10.54
N GLY A 139 0.79 5.99 10.27
CA GLY A 139 0.43 7.06 11.20
C GLY A 139 1.37 8.27 11.13
N SER A 140 1.27 9.17 12.12
CA SER A 140 2.32 10.15 12.39
C SER A 140 3.60 9.45 12.88
N GLU A 141 4.77 10.09 12.73
CA GLU A 141 6.04 9.51 13.22
C GLU A 141 5.98 9.19 14.72
N GLU A 142 5.38 10.10 15.50
CA GLU A 142 5.12 9.95 16.93
C GLU A 142 4.30 8.69 17.24
N ARG A 143 3.08 8.57 16.69
CA ARG A 143 2.17 7.45 16.97
C ARG A 143 2.65 6.12 16.41
N ILE A 144 3.44 6.14 15.34
CA ILE A 144 4.17 4.97 14.87
C ILE A 144 5.16 4.51 15.94
N LEU A 145 6.00 5.41 16.43
CA LEU A 145 7.07 5.06 17.38
C LEU A 145 6.54 4.65 18.75
N ASP A 146 5.55 5.37 19.30
CA ASP A 146 5.13 5.19 20.70
C ASP A 146 3.84 4.39 20.92
N SER A 147 3.17 3.93 19.84
CA SER A 147 1.95 3.14 19.95
C SER A 147 1.89 1.97 18.98
N VAL A 148 2.03 2.20 17.68
CA VAL A 148 1.88 1.13 16.67
C VAL A 148 3.05 0.15 16.72
N LEU A 149 4.28 0.64 16.71
CA LEU A 149 5.48 -0.21 16.68
C LEU A 149 5.59 -1.13 17.92
N PRO A 150 5.43 -0.68 19.18
CA PRO A 150 5.44 -1.60 20.33
C PRO A 150 4.32 -2.65 20.29
N HIS A 151 3.12 -2.30 19.79
CA HIS A 151 2.02 -3.24 19.59
C HIS A 151 2.43 -4.35 18.60
N GLU A 152 2.82 -3.98 17.38
CA GLU A 152 3.20 -4.93 16.32
C GLU A 152 4.42 -5.79 16.70
N ILE A 153 5.40 -5.21 17.41
CA ILE A 153 6.57 -5.95 17.91
C ILE A 153 6.16 -7.00 18.96
N THR A 154 5.14 -6.74 19.78
CA THR A 154 4.65 -7.69 20.81
C THR A 154 4.09 -8.96 20.17
N HIS A 155 3.31 -8.86 19.07
CA HIS A 155 2.91 -10.03 18.28
C HIS A 155 4.12 -10.86 17.84
N THR A 156 5.20 -10.23 17.36
CA THR A 156 6.40 -10.96 16.92
C THR A 156 7.13 -11.67 18.08
N ILE A 157 7.07 -11.11 19.29
CA ILE A 157 7.65 -11.70 20.51
C ILE A 157 6.86 -12.94 20.90
N PHE A 158 5.54 -12.83 20.95
CA PHE A 158 4.63 -13.92 21.30
C PHE A 158 4.68 -15.05 20.27
N ALA A 159 4.66 -14.73 18.98
CA ALA A 159 4.83 -15.70 17.90
C ALA A 159 6.20 -16.42 17.98
N SER A 160 7.28 -15.70 18.31
CA SER A 160 8.62 -16.30 18.53
C SER A 160 8.68 -17.21 19.75
N HIS A 161 7.93 -16.91 20.82
CA HIS A 161 7.95 -17.67 22.07
C HIS A 161 7.03 -18.89 22.02
N PHE A 162 5.74 -18.69 21.73
CA PHE A 162 4.72 -19.72 21.78
C PHE A 162 4.71 -20.62 20.55
N ARG A 163 5.14 -20.11 19.39
CA ARG A 163 5.23 -20.82 18.10
C ARG A 163 3.92 -21.53 17.67
N ARG A 164 2.80 -20.95 18.06
CA ARG A 164 1.43 -21.36 17.72
C ARG A 164 0.49 -20.16 17.87
N PRO A 165 -0.70 -20.18 17.23
CA PRO A 165 -1.70 -19.15 17.45
C PRO A 165 -2.11 -19.05 18.93
N LEU A 166 -2.25 -17.83 19.42
CA LEU A 166 -2.83 -17.54 20.73
C LEU A 166 -4.33 -17.26 20.61
N PRO A 167 -5.11 -17.42 21.69
CA PRO A 167 -6.45 -16.86 21.77
C PRO A 167 -6.40 -15.34 21.53
N ARG A 168 -7.24 -14.81 20.64
CA ARG A 168 -7.21 -13.41 20.20
C ARG A 168 -7.19 -12.41 21.36
N TRP A 169 -7.96 -12.66 22.42
CA TRP A 169 -8.02 -11.79 23.61
C TRP A 169 -6.68 -11.67 24.35
N ALA A 170 -5.83 -12.71 24.33
CA ALA A 170 -4.56 -12.73 25.04
C ALA A 170 -3.44 -12.04 24.24
N ASP A 171 -3.45 -12.21 22.92
CA ASP A 171 -2.49 -11.59 22.00
C ASP A 171 -2.73 -10.08 21.89
N GLU A 172 -3.92 -9.69 21.44
CA GLU A 172 -4.34 -8.29 21.29
C GLU A 172 -4.38 -7.57 22.66
N GLY A 173 -4.79 -8.29 23.72
CA GLY A 173 -4.82 -7.76 25.09
C GLY A 173 -3.43 -7.41 25.62
N ALA A 174 -2.39 -8.17 25.27
CA ALA A 174 -1.01 -7.84 25.62
C ALA A 174 -0.48 -6.69 24.74
N CYS A 175 -0.74 -6.72 23.43
CA CYS A 175 -0.25 -5.72 22.49
C CYS A 175 -0.85 -4.32 22.80
N THR A 176 -2.10 -4.25 23.25
CA THR A 176 -2.72 -3.00 23.70
C THR A 176 -2.14 -2.44 25.01
N THR A 177 -1.53 -3.24 25.89
CA THR A 177 -0.95 -2.71 27.15
C THR A 177 0.32 -1.88 26.96
N VAL A 178 1.02 -2.05 25.83
CA VAL A 178 2.27 -1.36 25.49
C VAL A 178 2.08 -0.17 24.54
N GLU A 179 0.84 0.13 24.17
CA GLU A 179 0.46 1.31 23.39
C GLU A 179 0.65 2.63 24.16
N HIS A 180 0.58 3.74 23.45
CA HIS A 180 0.61 5.07 24.05
C HIS A 180 -0.54 5.23 25.08
N PRO A 181 -0.34 5.90 26.23
CA PRO A 181 -1.33 5.98 27.31
C PRO A 181 -2.72 6.48 26.89
N VAL A 182 -2.84 7.29 25.83
CA VAL A 182 -4.12 7.76 25.29
C VAL A 182 -4.93 6.63 24.65
N GLU A 183 -4.30 5.76 23.86
CA GLU A 183 -4.99 4.61 23.27
C GLU A 183 -5.32 3.57 24.35
N ARG A 184 -4.41 3.30 25.29
CA ARG A 184 -4.71 2.48 26.49
C ARG A 184 -5.91 2.99 27.27
N ALA A 185 -6.00 4.31 27.50
CA ALA A 185 -7.15 4.91 28.18
C ALA A 185 -8.44 4.87 27.34
N ARG A 186 -8.34 4.77 26.01
CA ARG A 186 -9.48 4.52 25.12
C ARG A 186 -9.92 3.05 25.19
N GLN A 187 -9.00 2.09 25.07
CA GLN A 187 -9.31 0.66 25.20
C GLN A 187 -9.92 0.34 26.58
N HIS A 188 -9.39 0.92 27.66
CA HIS A 188 -9.94 0.74 29.00
C HIS A 188 -11.37 1.29 29.14
N ARG A 189 -11.70 2.40 28.48
CA ARG A 189 -13.09 2.91 28.43
C ARG A 189 -14.02 1.99 27.65
N LEU A 190 -13.60 1.47 26.50
CA LEU A 190 -14.37 0.50 25.70
C LEU A 190 -14.59 -0.81 26.47
N LEU A 191 -13.57 -1.30 27.19
CA LEU A 191 -13.68 -2.46 28.07
C LEU A 191 -14.77 -2.26 29.13
N ILE A 192 -14.74 -1.13 29.85
CA ILE A 192 -15.76 -0.80 30.85
C ILE A 192 -17.15 -0.69 30.18
N GLU A 193 -17.27 -0.04 29.02
CA GLU A 193 -18.53 0.08 28.28
C GLU A 193 -19.10 -1.29 27.89
N HIS A 194 -18.30 -2.17 27.29
CA HIS A 194 -18.75 -3.50 26.85
C HIS A 194 -19.15 -4.39 28.03
N LEU A 195 -18.37 -4.41 29.12
CA LEU A 195 -18.69 -5.17 30.32
C LEU A 195 -19.95 -4.65 31.04
N THR A 196 -20.15 -3.33 31.09
CA THR A 196 -21.33 -2.73 31.77
C THR A 196 -22.60 -2.72 30.92
N THR A 197 -22.48 -2.85 29.58
CA THR A 197 -23.63 -2.87 28.65
C THR A 197 -23.97 -4.26 28.10
N GLY A 198 -23.32 -5.32 28.59
CA GLY A 198 -23.58 -6.70 28.13
C GLY A 198 -23.18 -6.95 26.68
N ARG A 199 -22.14 -6.26 26.20
CA ARG A 199 -21.60 -6.34 24.83
C ARG A 199 -20.13 -6.82 24.79
N GLY A 200 -19.69 -7.50 25.85
CA GLY A 200 -18.36 -8.13 25.97
C GLY A 200 -18.37 -9.61 25.63
#